data_AF-A0A149S8A5-F1
#
_entry.id   AF-A0A149S8A5-F1
#
_cell.length_a   1.000
_cell.length_b   1.000
_cell.length_c   1.000
_cell.angle_alpha   90.00
_cell.angle_beta   90.00
_cell.angle_gamma   90.00
#
_symmetry.space_group_name_H-M   'P 1'
#
loop_
_entity.id
_entity.type
_entity.pdbx_description
1 polymer ?
#
loop_
_entity_poly.entity_id
_entity_poly.type
_entity_poly.pdbx_seq_one_letter_code
_entity_poly.pdbx_strand_id
1 'polypeptide(L)'
;MLTESYLDTGNRNNFVQDNKVIKIRGPVKNWENDAAAPLTVTRATLEALFVTLQARAQVRGVPSVISDVALTHDADLHLITSKGQVVRTMRVVDGKHLFMIPPGVESVRILSRTARPCDIQGSFVDDRRHLGVLVGNISLQSMKKNVEITSHLTTVDADGWSVQEDLPCRWTTGNAILPLPVADQCRILSLDILASGPYRSLPEQARVLSVRSV
;
A
#
# COMPACT_ATOMS: atom_id res chain seq x y z
N MET A 1 -12.54 14.21 38.63
CA MET A 1 -11.44 15.19 38.46
C MET A 1 -10.75 14.82 37.16
N LEU A 2 -10.76 15.69 36.15
CA LEU A 2 -10.08 15.45 34.88
C LEU A 2 -8.64 15.97 35.01
N THR A 3 -7.66 15.10 34.76
CA THR A 3 -6.25 15.45 34.76
C THR A 3 -5.72 15.20 33.36
N GLU A 4 -5.32 16.27 32.67
CA GLU A 4 -4.58 16.17 31.42
C GLU A 4 -3.08 16.13 31.72
N SER A 5 -2.38 15.21 31.08
CA SER A 5 -0.92 15.09 31.16
C SER A 5 -0.29 15.74 29.94
N TYR A 6 0.78 16.51 30.16
CA TYR A 6 1.51 17.22 29.11
C TYR A 6 2.95 16.69 29.02
N LEU A 7 3.45 16.45 27.80
CA LEU A 7 4.86 16.14 27.57
C LEU A 7 5.66 17.44 27.53
N ASP A 8 6.36 17.75 28.61
CA ASP A 8 7.23 18.94 28.69
C ASP A 8 8.46 18.75 27.81
N THR A 9 8.46 19.40 26.65
CA THR A 9 9.61 19.41 25.73
C THR A 9 10.50 20.62 25.97
N GLY A 10 10.63 21.11 27.20
CA GLY A 10 11.46 22.29 27.54
C GLY A 10 10.79 23.62 27.19
N ASN A 11 9.48 23.62 27.01
CA ASN A 11 8.69 24.82 26.73
C ASN A 11 7.87 25.29 27.95
N ARG A 12 8.05 24.66 29.12
CA ARG A 12 7.42 25.06 30.38
C ARG A 12 7.55 26.55 30.68
N ASN A 13 8.72 27.12 30.40
CA ASN A 13 9.00 28.55 30.62
C ASN A 13 8.24 29.48 29.66
N ASN A 14 7.70 28.97 28.55
CA ASN A 14 6.84 29.76 27.66
C ASN A 14 5.42 29.96 28.23
N PHE A 15 5.03 29.17 29.24
CA PHE A 15 3.73 29.27 29.91
C PHE A 15 3.75 30.24 31.10
N VAL A 16 4.92 30.76 31.49
CA VAL A 16 5.07 31.71 32.60
C VAL A 16 5.59 33.05 32.06
N GLN A 17 4.70 33.96 31.68
CA GLN A 17 5.04 35.34 31.30
C GLN A 17 3.95 36.35 31.72
N ASP A 18 4.37 37.50 32.23
CA ASP A 18 3.50 38.60 32.72
C ASP A 18 3.02 39.57 31.61
N ASN A 19 3.22 39.23 30.32
CA ASN A 19 2.91 40.12 29.20
C ASN A 19 1.56 39.83 28.53
N LYS A 20 0.93 40.88 28.00
CA LYS A 20 -0.40 40.88 27.33
C LYS A 20 -0.46 40.09 25.99
N VAL A 21 0.68 39.67 25.46
CA VAL A 21 0.82 38.91 24.21
C VAL A 21 1.64 37.65 24.48
N ILE A 22 1.06 36.48 24.21
CA ILE A 22 1.66 35.17 24.52
C ILE A 22 2.34 34.60 23.27
N LYS A 23 3.62 34.21 23.38
CA LYS A 23 4.33 33.47 22.34
C LYS A 23 4.05 31.97 22.50
N ILE A 24 3.06 31.46 21.77
CA ILE A 24 2.57 30.07 21.90
C ILE A 24 3.59 29.03 21.37
N ARG A 25 4.58 29.44 20.56
CA ARG A 25 5.54 28.50 19.94
C ARG A 25 6.94 28.64 20.52
N GLY A 26 7.39 27.59 21.21
CA GLY A 26 8.81 27.34 21.49
C GLY A 26 9.57 26.89 20.23
N PRO A 27 10.89 26.64 20.33
CA PRO A 27 11.67 26.13 19.20
C PRO A 27 11.01 24.85 18.65
N VAL A 28 10.96 24.73 17.33
CA VAL A 28 10.46 23.53 16.66
C VAL A 28 11.46 22.42 16.93
N LYS A 29 11.04 21.45 17.74
CA LYS A 29 11.84 20.28 18.06
C LYS A 29 11.66 19.19 17.02
N ASN A 30 12.70 18.43 16.75
CA ASN A 30 12.63 17.25 15.90
C ASN A 30 13.19 16.03 16.64
N TRP A 31 12.87 14.83 16.13
CA TRP A 31 13.28 13.62 16.84
C TRP A 31 14.79 13.42 16.75
N GLU A 32 15.41 13.85 15.65
CA GLU A 32 16.83 13.70 15.38
C GLU A 32 17.70 14.40 16.42
N ASN A 33 17.29 15.60 16.88
CA ASN A 33 18.12 16.46 17.73
C ASN A 33 17.60 16.59 19.17
N ASP A 34 16.29 16.42 19.41
CA ASP A 34 15.67 16.77 20.69
C ASP A 34 15.07 15.58 21.46
N ALA A 35 15.11 14.36 20.90
CA ALA A 35 14.48 13.21 21.53
C ALA A 35 15.27 12.70 22.75
N ALA A 36 14.55 12.38 23.83
CA ALA A 36 15.14 11.75 25.01
C ALA A 36 15.54 10.28 24.80
N ALA A 37 15.10 9.66 23.69
CA ALA A 37 15.44 8.30 23.31
C ALA A 37 15.49 8.17 21.77
N PRO A 38 16.33 7.26 21.22
CA PRO A 38 16.39 7.01 19.78
C PRO A 38 15.04 6.56 19.22
N LEU A 39 14.69 7.04 18.02
CA LEU A 39 13.56 6.50 17.27
C LEU A 39 13.94 5.13 16.72
N THR A 40 13.07 4.14 16.91
CA THR A 40 13.20 2.85 16.23
C THR A 40 11.86 2.45 15.65
N VAL A 41 11.89 2.11 14.36
CA VAL A 41 10.76 1.57 13.61
C VAL A 41 11.06 0.15 13.11
N THR A 42 12.15 -0.46 13.60
CA THR A 42 12.56 -1.77 13.15
C THR A 42 11.63 -2.83 13.69
N ARG A 43 11.13 -3.68 12.78
CA ARG A 43 10.20 -4.75 13.12
C ARG A 43 10.71 -5.63 14.26
N ALA A 44 11.98 -6.06 14.21
CA ALA A 44 12.55 -6.95 15.22
C ALA A 44 12.42 -6.40 16.65
N THR A 45 12.69 -5.11 16.84
CA THR A 45 12.59 -4.46 18.15
C THR A 45 11.14 -4.27 18.57
N LEU A 46 10.30 -3.76 17.66
CA LEU A 46 8.91 -3.45 17.97
C LEU A 46 8.06 -4.71 18.19
N GLU A 47 8.31 -5.78 17.45
CA GLU A 47 7.62 -7.06 17.59
C GLU A 47 7.95 -7.71 18.93
N ALA A 48 9.22 -7.71 19.35
CA ALA A 48 9.62 -8.21 20.67
C ALA A 48 8.98 -7.41 21.82
N LEU A 49 8.93 -6.08 21.68
CA LEU A 49 8.25 -5.22 22.64
C LEU A 49 6.74 -5.48 22.68
N PHE A 50 6.12 -5.61 21.50
CA PHE A 50 4.70 -5.91 21.36
C PHE A 50 4.34 -7.22 22.06
N VAL A 51 5.10 -8.30 21.82
CA VAL A 51 4.90 -9.60 22.49
C VAL A 51 5.03 -9.47 24.01
N THR A 52 6.05 -8.73 24.48
CA THR A 52 6.25 -8.49 25.91
C THR A 52 5.07 -7.75 26.55
N LEU A 53 4.55 -6.72 25.87
CA LEU A 53 3.40 -5.96 26.35
C LEU A 53 2.11 -6.77 26.29
N GLN A 54 1.93 -7.59 25.25
CA GLN A 54 0.78 -8.49 25.12
C GLN A 54 0.75 -9.51 26.26
N ALA A 55 1.88 -10.14 26.60
CA ALA A 55 1.96 -11.08 27.71
C ALA A 55 1.62 -10.42 29.06
N ARG A 56 2.10 -9.19 29.30
CA ARG A 56 1.76 -8.41 30.51
C ARG A 56 0.28 -8.06 30.56
N ALA A 57 -0.32 -7.69 29.43
CA ALA A 57 -1.74 -7.37 29.33
C ALA A 57 -2.61 -8.60 29.66
N GLN A 58 -2.25 -9.78 29.14
CA GLN A 58 -2.91 -11.05 29.44
C GLN A 58 -2.88 -11.39 30.92
N VAL A 59 -1.71 -11.28 31.57
CA VAL A 59 -1.56 -11.50 33.02
C VAL A 59 -2.43 -10.55 33.85
N ARG A 60 -2.67 -9.33 33.34
CA ARG A 60 -3.53 -8.33 33.97
C ARG A 60 -5.01 -8.45 33.61
N GLY A 61 -5.39 -9.49 32.86
CA GLY A 61 -6.78 -9.71 32.42
C GLY A 61 -7.29 -8.65 31.44
N VAL A 62 -6.39 -7.92 30.77
CA VAL A 62 -6.79 -6.98 29.72
C VAL A 62 -7.21 -7.80 28.49
N PRO A 63 -8.47 -7.69 28.03
CA PRO A 63 -8.94 -8.46 26.89
C PRO A 63 -8.18 -8.04 25.63
N SER A 64 -7.71 -9.03 24.87
CA SER A 64 -7.14 -8.79 23.55
C SER A 64 -8.29 -8.74 22.54
N VAL A 65 -8.45 -7.59 21.88
CA VAL A 65 -9.37 -7.46 20.74
C VAL A 65 -8.59 -7.85 19.49
N ILE A 66 -8.49 -9.16 19.23
CA ILE A 66 -7.98 -9.66 17.95
C ILE A 66 -9.18 -9.74 17.03
N SER A 67 -9.22 -8.87 16.02
CA SER A 67 -10.19 -8.98 14.94
C SER A 67 -9.81 -10.18 14.07
N ASP A 68 -10.56 -11.28 14.19
CA ASP A 68 -10.40 -12.48 13.37
C ASP A 68 -10.94 -12.22 11.96
N VAL A 69 -10.17 -11.44 11.19
CA VAL A 69 -10.49 -11.11 9.81
C VAL A 69 -9.84 -12.16 8.93
N ALA A 70 -10.66 -12.96 8.25
CA ALA A 70 -10.16 -13.93 7.28
C ALA A 70 -9.30 -13.23 6.21
N LEU A 71 -8.18 -13.86 5.87
CA LEU A 71 -7.22 -13.36 4.90
C LEU A 71 -7.30 -14.18 3.61
N THR A 72 -7.05 -13.53 2.48
CA THR A 72 -6.93 -14.14 1.17
C THR A 72 -5.63 -13.73 0.49
N HIS A 73 -5.04 -14.65 -0.26
CA HIS A 73 -3.86 -14.37 -1.11
C HIS A 73 -4.27 -14.04 -2.55
N ASP A 74 -5.56 -14.12 -2.88
CA ASP A 74 -6.07 -13.71 -4.18
C ASP A 74 -6.09 -12.18 -4.26
N ALA A 75 -5.25 -11.62 -5.13
CA ALA A 75 -5.21 -10.19 -5.42
C ALA A 75 -6.42 -9.71 -6.24
N ASP A 76 -7.23 -10.60 -6.81
CA ASP A 76 -8.25 -10.27 -7.83
C ASP A 76 -7.65 -9.41 -8.95
N LEU A 77 -6.44 -9.79 -9.40
CA LEU A 77 -5.69 -9.02 -10.37
C LEU A 77 -6.42 -9.07 -11.73
N HIS A 78 -6.81 -7.91 -12.22
CA HIS A 78 -7.43 -7.75 -13.54
C HIS A 78 -7.10 -6.39 -14.13
N LEU A 79 -7.38 -6.23 -15.42
CA LEU A 79 -7.23 -4.95 -16.09
C LEU A 79 -8.59 -4.36 -16.45
N ILE A 80 -8.66 -3.04 -16.50
CA ILE A 80 -9.77 -2.32 -17.10
C ILE A 80 -9.21 -1.45 -18.24
N THR A 81 -9.77 -1.58 -19.43
CA THR A 81 -9.39 -0.73 -20.58
C THR A 81 -9.95 0.69 -20.41
N SER A 82 -9.46 1.65 -21.20
CA SER A 82 -10.01 3.02 -21.25
C SER A 82 -11.52 3.08 -21.55
N LYS A 83 -12.09 2.04 -22.16
CA LYS A 83 -13.52 1.90 -22.46
C LYS A 83 -14.32 1.19 -21.36
N GLY A 84 -13.71 0.89 -20.22
CA GLY A 84 -14.36 0.21 -19.09
C GLY A 84 -14.47 -1.32 -19.23
N GLN A 85 -13.95 -1.92 -20.32
CA GLN A 85 -13.95 -3.37 -20.47
C GLN A 85 -12.97 -4.03 -19.49
N VAL A 86 -13.45 -5.04 -18.76
CA VAL A 86 -12.64 -5.88 -17.87
C VAL A 86 -11.89 -6.94 -18.68
N VAL A 87 -10.57 -7.02 -18.50
CA VAL A 87 -9.69 -8.05 -19.06
C VAL A 87 -9.14 -8.89 -17.92
N ARG A 88 -9.55 -10.16 -17.86
CA ARG A 88 -9.08 -11.13 -16.86
C ARG A 88 -7.75 -11.76 -17.30
N THR A 89 -6.98 -12.23 -16.33
CA THR A 89 -5.77 -13.00 -16.61
C THR A 89 -6.14 -14.26 -17.39
N MET A 90 -5.49 -14.47 -18.53
CA MET A 90 -5.67 -15.65 -19.36
C MET A 90 -4.83 -16.82 -18.83
N ARG A 91 -3.63 -16.52 -18.33
CA ARG A 91 -2.70 -17.52 -17.82
C ARG A 91 -1.73 -16.91 -16.81
N VAL A 92 -1.31 -17.70 -15.82
CA VAL A 92 -0.19 -17.37 -14.92
C VAL A 92 0.92 -18.41 -15.16
N VAL A 93 2.15 -17.94 -15.38
CA VAL A 93 3.34 -18.80 -15.55
C VAL A 93 4.50 -18.15 -14.81
N ASP A 94 5.12 -18.84 -13.86
CA ASP A 94 6.29 -18.36 -13.11
C ASP A 94 6.12 -16.93 -12.53
N GLY A 95 4.95 -16.63 -11.96
CA GLY A 95 4.62 -15.30 -11.42
C GLY A 95 4.26 -14.23 -12.46
N LYS A 96 4.26 -14.59 -13.76
CA LYS A 96 3.86 -13.71 -14.86
C LYS A 96 2.39 -13.86 -15.16
N HIS A 97 1.63 -12.78 -15.03
CA HIS A 97 0.22 -12.72 -15.37
C HIS A 97 0.06 -12.24 -16.82
N LEU A 98 -0.53 -13.09 -17.66
CA LEU A 98 -0.74 -12.82 -19.08
C LEU A 98 -2.17 -12.35 -19.35
N PHE A 99 -2.31 -11.24 -20.06
CA PHE A 99 -3.57 -10.62 -20.43
C PHE A 99 -3.64 -10.40 -21.94
N MET A 100 -4.80 -10.70 -22.54
CA MET A 100 -5.03 -10.40 -23.95
C MET A 100 -5.59 -8.97 -24.08
N ILE A 101 -4.84 -8.10 -24.74
CA ILE A 101 -5.20 -6.70 -24.96
C ILE A 101 -5.84 -6.56 -26.36
N PRO A 102 -7.10 -6.08 -26.46
CA PRO A 102 -7.75 -5.80 -27.73
C PRO A 102 -7.01 -4.72 -28.56
N PRO A 103 -7.25 -4.67 -29.88
CA PRO A 103 -6.71 -3.61 -30.73
C PRO A 103 -7.27 -2.24 -30.34
N GLY A 104 -6.49 -1.19 -30.58
CA GLY A 104 -6.87 0.20 -30.29
C GLY A 104 -6.91 0.59 -28.82
N VAL A 105 -6.40 -0.26 -27.91
CA VAL A 105 -6.26 0.08 -26.49
C VAL A 105 -4.93 0.79 -26.26
N GLU A 106 -5.02 2.05 -25.82
CA GLU A 106 -3.87 2.94 -25.56
C GLU A 106 -3.44 2.95 -24.09
N SER A 107 -4.31 2.51 -23.19
CA SER A 107 -4.02 2.40 -21.77
C SER A 107 -4.92 1.38 -21.11
N VAL A 108 -4.39 0.79 -20.04
CA VAL A 108 -5.16 -0.06 -19.13
C VAL A 108 -4.93 0.40 -17.71
N ARG A 109 -5.90 0.15 -16.83
CA ARG A 109 -5.72 0.25 -15.39
C ARG A 109 -5.51 -1.15 -14.81
N ILE A 110 -4.50 -1.32 -13.98
CA ILE A 110 -4.19 -2.53 -13.24
C ILE A 110 -4.92 -2.45 -11.90
N LEU A 111 -5.92 -3.32 -11.71
CA LEU A 111 -6.72 -3.36 -10.50
C LEU A 111 -6.35 -4.58 -9.67
N SER A 112 -6.25 -4.37 -8.36
CA SER A 112 -6.06 -5.43 -7.37
C SER A 112 -6.63 -5.02 -6.03
N ARG A 113 -6.89 -6.01 -5.17
CA ARG A 113 -7.11 -5.79 -3.75
C ARG A 113 -5.89 -5.09 -3.15
N THR A 114 -6.11 -4.29 -2.12
CA THR A 114 -5.05 -3.63 -1.38
C THR A 114 -5.08 -4.01 0.08
N ALA A 115 -3.92 -3.94 0.71
CA ALA A 115 -3.78 -4.06 2.15
C ALA A 115 -2.68 -3.12 2.64
N ARG A 116 -2.76 -2.75 3.91
CA ARG A 116 -1.68 -2.07 4.61
C ARG A 116 -0.91 -3.11 5.42
N PRO A 117 0.42 -3.23 5.28
CA PRO A 117 1.19 -4.21 6.03
C PRO A 117 0.96 -4.14 7.55
N CYS A 118 0.84 -2.93 8.11
CA CYS A 118 0.52 -2.73 9.53
C CYS A 118 -0.84 -3.31 9.98
N ASP A 119 -1.80 -3.43 9.06
CA ASP A 119 -3.16 -3.92 9.34
C ASP A 119 -3.27 -5.45 9.19
N ILE A 120 -2.28 -6.09 8.56
CA ILE A 120 -2.25 -7.54 8.30
C ILE A 120 -1.23 -8.24 9.20
N GLN A 121 -0.04 -7.66 9.34
CA GLN A 121 1.06 -8.25 10.10
C GLN A 121 1.04 -7.82 11.58
N GLY A 122 0.57 -6.61 11.87
CA GLY A 122 0.42 -6.07 13.22
C GLY A 122 1.00 -4.67 13.40
N SER A 123 0.68 -4.04 14.54
CA SER A 123 1.04 -2.65 14.85
C SER A 123 2.54 -2.39 15.02
N PHE A 124 3.37 -3.44 15.01
CA PHE A 124 4.83 -3.37 15.06
C PHE A 124 5.48 -3.23 13.66
N VAL A 125 4.67 -3.15 12.59
CA VAL A 125 5.12 -2.86 11.24
C VAL A 125 4.79 -1.41 10.90
N ASP A 126 5.81 -0.61 10.56
CA ASP A 126 5.64 0.81 10.18
C ASP A 126 5.55 1.01 8.66
N ASP A 127 4.83 0.13 7.97
CA ASP A 127 4.40 0.38 6.60
C ASP A 127 2.88 0.53 6.57
N ARG A 128 2.46 1.78 6.34
CA ARG A 128 1.07 2.22 6.36
C ARG A 128 0.52 2.44 4.95
N ARG A 129 1.30 2.15 3.90
CA ARG A 129 0.89 2.33 2.50
C ARG A 129 -0.19 1.31 2.15
N HIS A 130 -1.16 1.72 1.32
CA HIS A 130 -2.08 0.79 0.70
C HIS A 130 -1.39 0.14 -0.50
N LEU A 131 -0.97 -1.12 -0.34
CA LEU A 131 -0.22 -1.86 -1.33
C LEU A 131 -1.13 -2.87 -2.03
N GLY A 132 -1.18 -2.79 -3.35
CA GLY A 132 -1.87 -3.75 -4.21
C GLY A 132 -0.95 -4.92 -4.54
N VAL A 133 -0.36 -4.88 -5.72
CA VAL A 133 0.68 -5.82 -6.18
C VAL A 133 1.99 -5.09 -6.49
N LEU A 134 3.12 -5.75 -6.23
CA LEU A 134 4.46 -5.30 -6.62
C LEU A 134 4.74 -5.78 -8.03
N VAL A 135 4.82 -4.84 -8.97
CA VAL A 135 5.04 -5.14 -10.38
C VAL A 135 6.52 -4.94 -10.68
N GLY A 136 7.15 -5.95 -11.29
CA GLY A 136 8.48 -5.88 -11.87
C GLY A 136 8.39 -5.61 -13.37
N ASN A 137 9.02 -6.46 -14.17
CA ASN A 137 9.05 -6.28 -15.62
C ASN A 137 7.65 -6.33 -16.24
N ILE A 138 7.42 -5.44 -17.20
CA ILE A 138 6.20 -5.39 -18.00
C ILE A 138 6.60 -5.51 -19.47
N SER A 139 5.97 -6.43 -20.18
CA SER A 139 6.22 -6.61 -21.62
C SER A 139 4.94 -6.83 -22.39
N LEU A 140 4.96 -6.40 -23.65
CA LEU A 140 3.84 -6.46 -24.57
C LEU A 140 4.27 -7.19 -25.84
N GLN A 141 3.76 -8.40 -26.00
CA GLN A 141 4.06 -9.27 -27.12
C GLN A 141 3.00 -9.14 -28.20
N SER A 142 3.45 -8.87 -29.42
CA SER A 142 2.67 -8.89 -30.65
C SER A 142 3.25 -9.95 -31.59
N MET A 143 2.53 -10.31 -32.66
CA MET A 143 2.99 -11.31 -33.64
C MET A 143 4.38 -11.03 -34.22
N LYS A 144 4.78 -9.76 -34.32
CA LYS A 144 6.04 -9.33 -34.94
C LYS A 144 7.10 -8.80 -33.98
N LYS A 145 6.73 -8.46 -32.74
CA LYS A 145 7.61 -7.72 -31.83
C LYS A 145 7.22 -7.94 -30.37
N ASN A 146 8.23 -8.00 -29.50
CA ASN A 146 8.07 -7.84 -28.06
C ASN A 146 8.56 -6.44 -27.66
N VAL A 147 7.77 -5.72 -26.86
CA VAL A 147 8.09 -4.37 -26.40
C VAL A 147 8.06 -4.35 -24.88
N GLU A 148 9.15 -3.89 -24.27
CA GLU A 148 9.21 -3.65 -22.83
C GLU A 148 8.53 -2.33 -22.48
N ILE A 149 7.80 -2.28 -21.36
CA ILE A 149 7.11 -1.09 -20.87
C ILE A 149 7.69 -0.68 -19.53
N THR A 150 8.47 0.40 -19.53
CA THR A 150 9.15 0.92 -18.34
C THR A 150 8.48 2.16 -17.75
N SER A 151 7.32 2.58 -18.28
CA SER A 151 6.59 3.78 -17.84
C SER A 151 6.29 3.80 -16.33
N HIS A 152 6.06 2.64 -15.74
CA HIS A 152 5.86 2.49 -14.29
C HIS A 152 7.11 2.83 -13.47
N LEU A 153 8.32 2.71 -14.03
CA LEU A 153 9.59 3.05 -13.38
C LEU A 153 10.04 4.48 -13.69
N THR A 154 9.71 5.00 -14.87
CA THR A 154 10.24 6.29 -15.34
C THR A 154 9.33 7.48 -15.02
N THR A 155 8.04 7.24 -14.78
CA THR A 155 7.07 8.31 -14.52
C THR A 155 6.97 8.59 -13.02
N VAL A 156 7.42 9.76 -12.56
CA VAL A 156 7.45 10.09 -11.11
C VAL A 156 6.06 10.02 -10.49
N ASP A 157 5.11 10.80 -11.00
CA ASP A 157 3.74 10.89 -10.49
C ASP A 157 2.76 10.04 -11.31
N ALA A 158 3.07 8.74 -11.44
CA ALA A 158 2.20 7.82 -12.15
C ALA A 158 0.94 7.50 -11.33
N ASP A 159 -0.23 7.82 -11.88
CA ASP A 159 -1.52 7.61 -11.20
C ASP A 159 -1.70 6.14 -10.76
N GLY A 160 -1.97 5.96 -9.47
CA GLY A 160 -2.16 4.66 -8.83
C GLY A 160 -0.90 3.82 -8.62
N TRP A 161 0.28 4.40 -8.77
CA TRP A 161 1.56 3.80 -8.39
C TRP A 161 2.11 4.42 -7.10
N SER A 162 2.80 3.62 -6.30
CA SER A 162 3.46 4.05 -5.06
C SER A 162 4.81 4.74 -5.35
N VAL A 163 5.66 4.92 -4.36
CA VAL A 163 7.09 5.23 -4.59
C VAL A 163 7.78 4.05 -5.30
N GLN A 164 8.81 4.35 -6.10
CA GLN A 164 9.66 3.31 -6.67
C GLN A 164 10.53 2.68 -5.58
N GLU A 165 10.69 1.37 -5.61
CA GLU A 165 11.55 0.64 -4.69
C GLU A 165 13.02 0.61 -5.20
N ASP A 166 13.96 0.08 -4.41
CA ASP A 166 15.39 0.05 -4.79
C ASP A 166 15.68 -0.83 -6.02
N LEU A 167 14.82 -1.81 -6.27
CA LEU A 167 14.85 -2.67 -7.45
C LEU A 167 13.97 -2.06 -8.56
N PRO A 168 14.12 -2.48 -9.84
CA PRO A 168 13.26 -2.04 -10.94
C PRO A 168 11.85 -2.65 -10.81
N CYS A 169 11.14 -2.26 -9.77
CA CYS A 169 9.79 -2.66 -9.44
C CYS A 169 9.06 -1.53 -8.70
N ARG A 170 7.73 -1.59 -8.73
CA ARG A 170 6.90 -0.58 -8.11
C ARG A 170 5.58 -1.15 -7.64
N TRP A 171 5.20 -0.81 -6.41
CA TRP A 171 3.89 -1.17 -5.89
C TRP A 171 2.79 -0.36 -6.59
N THR A 172 1.70 -1.04 -6.91
CA THR A 172 0.43 -0.38 -7.22
C THR A 172 -0.31 -0.01 -5.93
N THR A 173 -1.15 1.02 -5.97
CA THR A 173 -2.06 1.40 -4.86
C THR A 173 -3.47 0.83 -5.05
N GLY A 174 -3.60 -0.25 -5.82
CA GLY A 174 -4.86 -0.95 -6.11
C GLY A 174 -5.52 -0.59 -7.42
N ASN A 175 -5.14 0.53 -8.05
CA ASN A 175 -5.72 0.97 -9.32
C ASN A 175 -4.72 1.81 -10.12
N ALA A 176 -3.75 1.18 -10.77
CA ALA A 176 -2.60 1.85 -11.40
C ALA A 176 -2.76 2.01 -12.90
N ILE A 177 -2.48 3.19 -13.47
CA ILE A 177 -2.52 3.39 -14.91
C ILE A 177 -1.27 2.83 -15.59
N LEU A 178 -1.44 2.11 -16.69
CA LEU A 178 -0.36 1.63 -17.54
C LEU A 178 -0.62 2.08 -18.98
N PRO A 179 0.11 3.10 -19.46
CA PRO A 179 0.11 3.48 -20.87
C PRO A 179 0.66 2.34 -21.74
N LEU A 180 0.00 2.09 -22.86
CA LEU A 180 0.38 1.09 -23.85
C LEU A 180 0.62 1.78 -25.20
N PRO A 181 1.61 1.35 -25.99
CA PRO A 181 1.72 1.80 -27.38
C PRO A 181 0.44 1.45 -28.14
N VAL A 182 -0.07 2.31 -29.03
CA VAL A 182 -1.26 1.98 -29.84
C VAL A 182 -0.92 0.89 -30.86
N ALA A 183 -1.84 -0.04 -31.10
CA ALA A 183 -1.72 -1.04 -32.17
C ALA A 183 -3.09 -1.54 -32.66
N ASP A 184 -3.15 -1.91 -33.94
CA ASP A 184 -4.38 -2.39 -34.60
C ASP A 184 -4.60 -3.91 -34.45
N GLN A 185 -3.73 -4.59 -33.71
CA GLN A 185 -3.77 -6.04 -33.52
C GLN A 185 -3.91 -6.39 -32.03
N CYS A 186 -4.46 -7.57 -31.75
CA CYS A 186 -4.44 -8.14 -30.41
C CYS A 186 -3.00 -8.41 -29.94
N ARG A 187 -2.74 -8.16 -28.65
CA ARG A 187 -1.42 -8.33 -28.03
C ARG A 187 -1.52 -9.02 -26.69
N ILE A 188 -0.43 -9.63 -26.25
CA ILE A 188 -0.34 -10.25 -24.94
C ILE A 188 0.48 -9.33 -24.04
N LEU A 189 -0.15 -8.78 -23.00
CA LEU A 189 0.53 -8.06 -21.93
C LEU A 189 0.95 -9.07 -20.86
N SER A 190 2.22 -9.06 -20.50
CA SER A 190 2.79 -9.82 -19.39
C SER A 190 3.16 -8.86 -18.26
N LEU A 191 2.65 -9.14 -17.06
CA LEU A 191 3.01 -8.46 -15.81
C LEU A 191 3.74 -9.44 -14.90
N ASP A 192 4.99 -9.15 -14.57
CA ASP A 192 5.74 -9.94 -13.59
C ASP A 192 5.35 -9.45 -12.18
N ILE A 193 4.61 -10.29 -11.43
CA ILE A 193 4.15 -9.96 -10.07
C ILE A 193 5.13 -10.55 -9.04
N LEU A 194 5.88 -9.68 -8.38
CA LEU A 194 6.96 -10.07 -7.47
C LEU A 194 6.48 -10.30 -6.04
N ALA A 195 5.44 -9.58 -5.62
CA ALA A 195 4.83 -9.71 -4.31
C ALA A 195 3.37 -9.26 -4.34
N SER A 196 2.54 -9.87 -3.49
CA SER A 196 1.12 -9.53 -3.33
C SER A 196 0.62 -10.04 -1.98
N GLY A 197 -0.38 -9.36 -1.42
CA GLY A 197 -1.11 -9.82 -0.24
C GLY A 197 -0.27 -10.04 1.03
N PRO A 198 -0.86 -10.66 2.07
CA PRO A 198 -2.27 -11.09 2.15
C PRO A 198 -3.24 -9.90 2.17
N TYR A 199 -4.48 -10.13 1.75
CA TYR A 199 -5.57 -9.15 1.77
C TYR A 199 -6.66 -9.57 2.74
N ARG A 200 -7.38 -8.62 3.32
CA ARG A 200 -8.58 -8.92 4.10
C ARG A 200 -9.66 -9.45 3.16
N SER A 201 -10.24 -10.61 3.45
CA SER A 201 -11.40 -11.10 2.71
C SER A 201 -12.62 -10.29 3.12
N LEU A 202 -13.30 -9.68 2.15
CA LEU A 202 -14.63 -9.14 2.40
C LEU A 202 -15.60 -10.30 2.67
N PRO A 203 -16.50 -10.20 3.66
CA PRO A 203 -17.57 -11.18 3.83
C PRO A 203 -18.41 -11.24 2.56
N GLU A 204 -18.83 -12.45 2.19
CA GLU A 204 -19.44 -12.84 0.90
C GLU A 204 -20.61 -11.93 0.45
N GLN A 205 -21.30 -11.29 1.40
CA GLN A 205 -22.43 -10.38 1.16
C GLN A 205 -22.07 -9.09 0.38
N ALA A 206 -20.80 -8.65 0.38
CA ALA A 206 -20.38 -7.48 -0.39
C ALA A 206 -20.17 -7.76 -1.89
N ARG A 207 -19.99 -9.04 -2.29
CA ARG A 207 -19.73 -9.41 -3.70
C ARG A 207 -20.94 -9.27 -4.61
N VAL A 208 -22.15 -9.30 -4.05
CA VAL A 208 -23.41 -9.27 -4.83
C VAL A 208 -23.80 -7.85 -5.25
N LEU A 209 -23.30 -6.80 -4.57
CA LEU A 209 -23.70 -5.42 -4.83
C LEU A 209 -22.89 -4.72 -5.93
N SER A 210 -21.73 -5.25 -6.36
CA SER A 210 -20.94 -4.64 -7.44
C SER A 210 -21.36 -5.05 -8.86
N VAL A 211 -22.35 -5.93 -9.00
CA VAL A 211 -22.83 -6.45 -10.30
C VAL A 211 -24.14 -5.78 -10.76
N ARG A 212 -24.72 -4.87 -9.96
CA ARG A 212 -26.07 -4.31 -10.21
C ARG A 212 -26.15 -2.80 -10.41
N SER A 213 -25.10 -2.16 -10.91
CA SER A 213 -25.21 -0.79 -11.42
C SER A 213 -24.80 -0.77 -12.89
N VAL A 214 -25.80 -0.98 -13.75
CA VAL A 214 -25.81 -0.60 -15.17
C VAL A 214 -26.58 0.70 -15.28
#